data_AF-A0A5A7MUV4-F1
#
_entry.id   AF-A0A5A7MUV4-F1
#
_cell.length_a   1.000
_cell.length_b   1.000
_cell.length_c   1.000
_cell.angle_alpha   90.00
_cell.angle_beta   90.00
_cell.angle_gamma   90.00
#
_symmetry.space_group_name_H-M   'P 1'
#
loop_
_entity.id
_entity.type
_entity.pdbx_description
1 polymer ?
#
loop_
_entity_poly.entity_id
_entity_poly.type
_entity_poly.pdbx_seq_one_letter_code
_entity_poly.pdbx_strand_id
1 'polypeptide(L)' 'MLGFIAQALSEEIVVDRTELEDARWFTRREVARAMDGESEALMVPPRLALAHHLIKRWLDAG' A
#
# COMPACT_ATOMS: atom_id res chain seq x y z
N MET A 1 -0.23 -16.02 6.69
CA MET A 1 0.43 -14.72 6.50
C MET A 1 0.48 -13.99 7.82
N LEU A 2 1.58 -13.31 8.13
CA LEU A 2 1.71 -12.41 9.28
C LEU A 2 1.84 -10.99 8.75
N GLY A 3 1.15 -10.03 9.37
CA GLY A 3 1.10 -8.65 8.91
C GLY A 3 1.82 -7.72 9.88
N PHE A 4 2.61 -6.79 9.32
CA PHE A 4 3.42 -5.84 10.08
C PHE A 4 3.23 -4.42 9.52
N ILE A 5 3.38 -3.41 10.37
CA ILE A 5 3.54 -2.01 9.98
C ILE A 5 4.98 -1.66 10.27
N ALA A 6 5.68 -1.12 9.28
CA ALA A 6 7.09 -0.76 9.37
C ALA A 6 7.29 0.70 8.93
N GLN A 7 8.35 1.30 9.45
CA GLN A 7 8.84 2.61 9.01
C GLN A 7 10.03 2.41 8.09
N ALA A 8 9.99 3.00 6.90
CA ALA A 8 11.11 2.99 5.99
C ALA A 8 12.23 3.90 6.50
N LEU A 9 13.48 3.48 6.29
CA LEU A 9 14.67 4.26 6.64
C LEU A 9 15.18 5.15 5.49
N SER A 10 14.63 4.95 4.28
CA SER A 10 14.94 5.68 3.05
C SER A 10 13.72 5.67 2.13
N GLU A 11 13.65 6.62 1.20
CA GLU A 11 12.64 6.69 0.14
C GLU A 11 13.14 6.12 -1.20
N GLU A 12 14.42 5.74 -1.31
CA GLU A 12 14.97 5.12 -2.52
C GLU A 12 14.29 3.76 -2.79
N ILE A 13 13.83 3.56 -4.03
CA ILE A 13 13.23 2.31 -4.48
C ILE A 13 14.09 1.73 -5.60
N VAL A 14 14.58 0.51 -5.40
CA VAL A 14 15.20 -0.33 -6.44
C VAL A 14 14.31 -1.56 -6.64
N VAL A 15 13.66 -1.65 -7.80
CA VAL A 15 12.70 -2.72 -8.09
C VAL A 15 13.43 -3.92 -8.68
N ASP A 16 13.33 -5.08 -8.02
CA ASP A 16 13.69 -6.36 -8.62
C ASP A 16 12.58 -6.79 -9.60
N ARG A 17 12.84 -6.64 -10.89
CA ARG A 17 11.88 -6.93 -11.97
C ARG A 17 11.67 -8.42 -12.20
N THR A 18 12.40 -9.30 -11.52
CA THR A 18 12.13 -10.75 -11.57
C THR A 18 10.97 -11.15 -10.65
N GLU A 19 10.75 -10.39 -9.57
CA GLU A 19 9.70 -10.64 -8.58
C GLU A 19 8.53 -9.63 -8.69
N LEU A 20 8.84 -8.34 -8.93
CA LEU A 20 7.86 -7.25 -8.91
C LEU A 20 7.84 -6.50 -10.24
N GLU A 21 6.64 -6.33 -10.79
CA GLU A 21 6.46 -5.50 -11.98
C GLU A 21 6.71 -4.02 -11.69
N ASP A 22 6.28 -3.47 -10.55
CA ASP A 22 6.50 -2.06 -10.19
C ASP A 22 6.45 -1.84 -8.67
N ALA A 23 7.06 -0.75 -8.18
CA ALA A 23 6.93 -0.29 -6.80
C ALA A 23 7.11 1.22 -6.70
N ARG A 24 6.24 1.89 -5.92
CA ARG A 24 6.30 3.33 -5.71
C ARG A 24 5.67 3.75 -4.38
N TRP A 25 6.02 4.94 -3.92
CA TRP A 25 5.36 5.59 -2.79
C TRP A 25 4.01 6.17 -3.20
N PHE A 26 3.06 6.14 -2.27
CA PHE A 26 1.75 6.77 -2.39
C PHE A 26 1.50 7.65 -1.18
N THR A 27 0.95 8.84 -1.42
CA THR A 27 0.52 9.74 -0.35
C THR A 27 -0.70 9.19 0.37
N ARG A 28 -0.90 9.58 1.64
CA ARG A 28 -2.10 9.20 2.40
C ARG A 28 -3.41 9.52 1.66
N ARG A 29 -3.48 10.66 0.98
CA ARG A 29 -4.65 11.07 0.19
C ARG A 29 -4.91 10.13 -0.99
N GLU A 30 -3.86 9.69 -1.69
CA GLU A 30 -4.00 8.76 -2.81
C GLU A 30 -4.46 7.38 -2.33
N VAL A 31 -3.90 6.90 -1.22
CA VAL A 31 -4.31 5.63 -0.62
C VAL A 31 -5.76 5.70 -0.12
N ALA A 32 -6.19 6.81 0.49
CA ALA A 32 -7.58 7.01 0.91
C ALA A 32 -8.55 6.92 -0.29
N ARG A 33 -8.28 7.65 -1.39
CA ARG A 33 -9.08 7.53 -2.61
C ARG A 33 -9.10 6.11 -3.17
N ALA A 34 -7.96 5.42 -3.15
CA ALA A 34 -7.87 4.04 -3.60
C ALA A 34 -8.72 3.08 -2.73
N MET A 35 -8.80 3.30 -1.42
CA MET A 35 -9.67 2.53 -0.52
C MET A 35 -11.15 2.74 -0.83
N ASP A 36 -11.52 3.92 -1.33
CA ASP A 36 -12.88 4.26 -1.78
C ASP A 36 -13.16 3.78 -3.22
N GLY A 37 -12.16 3.18 -3.90
CA GLY A 37 -12.27 2.72 -5.29
C GLY A 37 -12.10 3.82 -6.32
N GLU A 38 -11.67 5.01 -5.91
CA GLU A 38 -11.50 6.22 -6.74
C GLU A 38 -10.03 6.43 -7.17
N SER A 39 -9.34 5.35 -7.55
CA SER A 39 -7.94 5.42 -8.01
C SER A 39 -7.71 4.54 -9.23
N GLU A 40 -7.21 5.16 -10.29
CA GLU A 40 -6.71 4.44 -11.48
C GLU A 40 -5.28 3.90 -11.27
N ALA A 41 -4.57 4.43 -10.27
CA ALA A 41 -3.15 4.24 -10.09
C ALA A 41 -2.82 3.19 -9.01
N LEU A 42 -3.75 2.91 -8.09
CA LEU A 42 -3.56 1.97 -6.99
C LEU A 42 -4.82 1.14 -6.81
N MET A 43 -4.71 -0.16 -7.04
CA MET A 43 -5.75 -1.12 -6.74
C MET A 43 -5.56 -1.64 -5.31
N VAL A 44 -6.62 -1.55 -4.49
CA VAL A 44 -6.62 -2.09 -3.14
C VAL A 44 -7.21 -3.50 -3.17
N PRO A 45 -6.55 -4.50 -2.54
CA PRO A 45 -7.09 -5.85 -2.43
C PRO A 45 -8.47 -5.91 -1.76
N PRO A 46 -9.26 -6.98 -1.98
CA PRO A 46 -10.58 -7.14 -1.35
C PRO A 46 -10.53 -7.10 0.19
N ARG A 47 -11.66 -6.74 0.81
CA ARG A 47 -11.79 -6.54 2.27
C ARG A 47 -11.35 -7.72 3.14
N LEU A 48 -11.36 -8.95 2.60
CA LEU A 48 -10.92 -10.16 3.32
C LEU A 48 -9.40 -10.38 3.29
N ALA A 49 -8.67 -9.65 2.44
CA ALA A 49 -7.23 -9.80 2.32
C ALA A 49 -6.50 -9.11 3.49
N LEU A 50 -5.47 -9.78 4.02
CA LEU A 50 -4.62 -9.18 5.07
C LEU A 50 -4.04 -7.83 4.65
N ALA A 51 -3.63 -7.69 3.38
CA ALA A 51 -3.12 -6.44 2.82
C ALA A 51 -4.13 -5.28 2.92
N HIS A 52 -5.42 -5.54 2.68
CA HIS A 52 -6.48 -4.53 2.84
C HIS A 52 -6.52 -4.00 4.28
N HIS A 53 -6.48 -4.91 5.26
CA HIS A 53 -6.49 -4.53 6.67
C HIS A 53 -5.23 -3.76 7.08
N LEU A 54 -4.05 -4.09 6.55
CA LEU A 54 -2.82 -3.36 6.83
C LEU A 54 -2.87 -1.93 6.28
N ILE A 55 -3.33 -1.76 5.03
CA ILE A 55 -3.49 -0.45 4.39
C ILE A 55 -4.48 0.41 5.19
N LYS A 56 -5.66 -0.14 5.52
CA LYS A 56 -6.68 0.55 6.31
C LYS A 56 -6.14 0.97 7.68
N ARG A 57 -5.45 0.06 8.39
CA ARG A 57 -4.90 0.35 9.71
C ARG A 57 -3.84 1.45 9.68
N TRP A 58 -2.99 1.48 8.65
CA TRP A 58 -2.00 2.54 8.48
C TRP A 58 -2.64 3.91 8.22
N LEU A 59 -3.71 3.95 7.42
CA LEU A 59 -4.50 5.18 7.19
C LEU A 59 -5.16 5.68 8.48
N ASP A 60 -5.82 4.79 9.23
CA ASP A 60 -6.55 5.13 10.47
C ASP A 60 -5.61 5.61 11.60
N ALA A 61 -4.32 5.23 11.56
CA ALA A 61 -3.36 5.46 12.64
C ALA A 61 -2.64 6.82 12.61
N GLY A 62 -3.02 7.76 11.74
CA GLY A 62 -2.41 9.10 11.79
C GLY A 62 -3.35 10.21 11.39
#